data_AF-A0A923WH73-F1
#
_entry.id   AF-A0A923WH73-F1
#
_cell.length_a   1.000
_cell.length_b   1.000
_cell.length_c   1.000
_cell.angle_alpha   90.00
_cell.angle_beta   90.00
_cell.angle_gamma   90.00
#
_symmetry.space_group_name_H-M   'P 1'
#
loop_
_entity.id
_entity.type
_entity.pdbx_description
1 polymer ?
#
loop_
_entity_poly.entity_id
_entity_poly.type
_entity_poly.pdbx_seq_one_letter_code
_entity_poly.pdbx_strand_id
1 'polypeptide(L)'
;MADNVAENVADTAAAGAAIALLTHASNDLTVLHSALAHMPPDFPLVTGINLQALEDEAHMTSLLAQQLGAARIIVLRVLGRLGSVPGFAELVSEARRQGRYLIAISGTGEPDPELAAVSTVPADVLQQALTYFQAGGSVNLAQLLRYLADRLLLTGFGYAPALALPEHGIYHPDLAENADIADWLALRAAQRPSVGIVFYRAHWMSGNTRFIDALVDALEQRNLNVLPIFTSSLRAGSEGGQQLPTALRYFSGQGTPGAHIDVLINTTSFAMGEITPGGPTPAGWSVGVLESLNVPVLQAITSGMTLNQWQESKRGMNPLDAAMNVVLPEFDGRIITVPISFKTRATGP
;
A
#
# COMPACT_ATOMS: atom_id res chain seq x y z
N MET A 1 -27.84 -37.77 -17.07
CA MET A 1 -26.86 -36.77 -17.56
C MET A 1 -26.76 -35.65 -16.52
N ALA A 2 -26.42 -36.02 -15.28
CA ALA A 2 -26.50 -35.14 -14.10
C ALA A 2 -25.43 -35.50 -13.05
N ASP A 3 -24.25 -35.95 -13.49
CA ASP A 3 -23.16 -36.42 -12.61
C ASP A 3 -21.80 -35.84 -13.03
N ASN A 4 -21.69 -34.52 -13.24
CA ASN A 4 -20.38 -33.95 -13.59
C ASN A 4 -20.10 -32.52 -13.10
N VAL A 5 -20.86 -32.03 -12.11
CA VAL A 5 -20.68 -30.67 -11.56
C VAL A 5 -20.24 -30.70 -10.09
N ALA A 6 -20.50 -31.78 -9.36
CA ALA A 6 -20.15 -31.88 -7.93
C ALA A 6 -18.69 -32.27 -7.65
N GLU A 7 -17.98 -32.88 -8.62
CA GLU A 7 -16.57 -33.28 -8.45
C GLU A 7 -15.58 -32.10 -8.53
N ASN A 8 -15.97 -30.97 -9.13
CA ASN A 8 -15.03 -29.88 -9.41
C ASN A 8 -14.94 -28.81 -8.30
N VAL A 9 -15.77 -28.91 -7.26
CA VAL A 9 -15.79 -27.95 -6.13
C VAL A 9 -15.01 -28.49 -4.91
N ALA A 10 -14.81 -29.81 -4.82
CA ALA A 10 -14.03 -30.42 -3.76
C ALA A 10 -12.51 -30.39 -4.03
N ASP A 11 -12.09 -30.27 -5.29
CA ASP A 11 -10.67 -30.34 -5.69
C ASP A 11 -9.92 -29.01 -5.48
N THR A 12 -10.64 -27.88 -5.39
CA THR A 12 -10.05 -26.56 -5.11
C THR A 12 -9.72 -26.36 -3.63
N ALA A 13 -10.29 -27.14 -2.70
CA ALA A 13 -9.98 -27.04 -1.27
C ALA A 13 -8.71 -27.82 -0.86
N ALA A 14 -8.18 -28.68 -1.75
CA ALA A 14 -7.00 -29.51 -1.50
C ALA A 14 -5.72 -29.03 -2.23
N ALA A 15 -5.83 -28.05 -3.11
CA ALA A 15 -4.67 -27.45 -3.78
C ALA A 15 -3.95 -26.51 -2.80
N GLY A 16 -2.97 -27.02 -2.06
CA GLY A 16 -2.10 -26.17 -1.23
C GLY A 16 -1.38 -25.10 -2.08
N ALA A 17 -1.01 -23.98 -1.46
CA ALA A 17 -0.35 -22.88 -2.17
C ALA A 17 0.97 -23.33 -2.79
N ALA A 18 1.24 -22.95 -4.04
CA ALA A 18 2.51 -23.22 -4.73
C ALA A 18 3.60 -22.22 -4.33
N ILE A 19 3.21 -20.98 -4.03
CA ILE A 19 4.10 -19.89 -3.60
C ILE A 19 3.59 -19.36 -2.25
N ALA A 20 4.48 -19.15 -1.29
CA ALA A 20 4.14 -18.60 0.02
C ALA A 20 5.00 -17.39 0.36
N LEU A 21 4.37 -16.30 0.80
CA LEU A 21 5.03 -15.12 1.35
C LEU A 21 4.85 -15.09 2.87
N LEU A 22 5.92 -15.34 3.62
CA LEU A 22 5.97 -15.24 5.07
C LEU A 22 6.62 -13.91 5.44
N THR A 23 5.91 -13.03 6.14
CA THR A 23 6.39 -11.66 6.40
C THR A 23 6.06 -11.14 7.79
N HIS A 24 6.99 -10.38 8.40
CA HIS A 24 6.72 -9.59 9.61
C HIS A 24 5.97 -8.27 9.31
N ALA A 25 5.91 -7.83 8.06
CA ALA A 25 5.28 -6.58 7.68
C ALA A 25 3.85 -6.82 7.18
N SER A 26 2.83 -6.49 7.99
CA SER A 26 1.42 -6.69 7.58
C SER A 26 1.03 -5.94 6.30
N ASN A 27 1.74 -4.86 5.96
CA ASN A 27 1.54 -4.14 4.70
C ASN A 27 1.83 -5.03 3.47
N ASP A 28 2.80 -5.94 3.57
CA ASP A 28 3.13 -6.86 2.47
C ASP A 28 1.96 -7.77 2.09
N LEU A 29 1.14 -8.16 3.08
CA LEU A 29 -0.05 -8.97 2.84
C LEU A 29 -1.14 -8.18 2.10
N THR A 30 -1.23 -6.87 2.38
CA THR A 30 -2.13 -5.97 1.63
C THR A 30 -1.63 -5.80 0.19
N VAL A 31 -0.32 -5.56 0.03
CA VAL A 31 0.34 -5.46 -1.28
C VAL A 31 0.16 -6.77 -2.07
N LEU A 32 0.28 -7.93 -1.41
CA LEU A 32 0.08 -9.24 -2.00
C LEU A 32 -1.35 -9.42 -2.51
N HIS A 33 -2.34 -9.11 -1.68
CA HIS A 33 -3.74 -9.19 -2.10
C HIS A 33 -4.02 -8.36 -3.36
N SER A 34 -3.53 -7.12 -3.39
CA SER A 34 -3.63 -6.24 -4.56
C SER A 34 -2.85 -6.77 -5.77
N ALA A 35 -1.67 -7.37 -5.57
CA ALA A 35 -0.89 -7.97 -6.65
C ALA A 35 -1.63 -9.18 -7.28
N LEU A 36 -2.28 -10.01 -6.45
CA LEU A 36 -3.02 -11.18 -6.90
C LEU A 36 -4.28 -10.83 -7.70
N ALA A 37 -4.89 -9.67 -7.46
CA ALA A 37 -6.02 -9.19 -8.27
C ALA A 37 -5.67 -8.98 -9.76
N HIS A 38 -4.38 -8.85 -10.08
CA HIS A 38 -3.87 -8.67 -11.45
C HIS A 38 -3.29 -9.96 -12.05
N MET A 39 -3.45 -11.10 -11.37
CA MET A 39 -2.97 -12.39 -11.85
C MET A 39 -4.01 -13.06 -12.76
N PRO A 40 -3.55 -13.80 -13.79
CA PRO A 40 -4.47 -14.58 -14.59
C PRO A 40 -5.09 -15.73 -13.77
N PRO A 41 -6.29 -16.23 -14.12
CA PRO A 41 -7.00 -17.22 -13.33
C PRO A 41 -6.26 -18.57 -13.14
N ASP A 42 -5.34 -18.88 -14.05
CA ASP A 42 -4.50 -20.08 -14.04
C ASP A 42 -3.16 -19.90 -13.30
N PHE A 43 -2.95 -18.73 -12.68
CA PHE A 43 -1.73 -18.47 -11.92
C PHE A 43 -1.62 -19.41 -10.70
N PRO A 44 -0.43 -19.92 -10.37
CA PRO A 44 -0.24 -20.80 -9.21
C PRO A 44 -0.77 -20.16 -7.92
N LEU A 45 -1.43 -20.95 -7.08
CA LEU A 45 -1.99 -20.45 -5.83
C LEU A 45 -0.89 -19.84 -4.96
N VAL A 46 -1.12 -18.61 -4.51
CA VAL A 46 -0.20 -17.87 -3.63
C VAL A 46 -0.86 -17.63 -2.28
N THR A 47 -0.14 -17.87 -1.20
CA THR A 47 -0.61 -17.55 0.16
C THR A 47 0.33 -16.57 0.85
N GLY A 48 -0.23 -15.77 1.75
CA GLY A 48 0.50 -14.82 2.58
C GLY A 48 0.31 -15.13 4.06
N ILE A 49 1.41 -15.24 4.81
CA ILE A 49 1.42 -15.56 6.24
C ILE A 49 2.07 -14.42 7.01
N ASN A 50 1.37 -13.94 8.04
CA ASN A 50 1.93 -12.99 9.00
C ASN A 50 2.78 -13.75 10.03
N LEU A 51 4.09 -13.54 9.99
CA LEU A 51 5.02 -14.15 10.95
C LEU A 51 4.77 -13.70 12.40
N GLN A 52 4.19 -12.52 12.62
CA GLN A 52 3.84 -12.06 13.98
C GLN A 52 2.72 -12.87 14.63
N ALA A 53 1.96 -13.65 13.84
CA ALA A 53 0.93 -14.54 14.36
C ALA A 53 1.49 -15.92 14.76
N LEU A 54 2.78 -16.18 14.52
CA LEU A 54 3.43 -17.40 14.97
C LEU A 54 3.83 -17.24 16.44
N GLU A 55 3.36 -18.16 17.28
CA GLU A 55 3.57 -18.11 18.72
C GLU A 55 4.80 -18.96 19.11
N ASP A 56 4.96 -20.12 18.47
CA ASP A 56 6.00 -21.09 18.79
C ASP A 56 6.44 -21.94 17.57
N GLU A 57 7.37 -22.87 17.80
CA GLU A 57 7.88 -23.79 16.79
C GLU A 57 6.81 -24.78 16.29
N ALA A 58 5.90 -25.22 17.17
CA ALA A 58 4.84 -26.16 16.81
C ALA A 58 3.84 -25.55 15.82
N HIS A 59 3.55 -24.24 15.94
CA HIS A 59 2.79 -23.50 14.94
C HIS A 59 3.49 -23.47 13.57
N MET A 60 4.82 -23.32 13.52
CA MET A 60 5.58 -23.40 12.25
C MET A 60 5.51 -24.81 11.65
N THR A 61 5.71 -25.86 12.45
CA THR A 61 5.59 -27.25 11.99
C THR A 61 4.21 -27.52 11.39
N SER A 62 3.14 -27.10 12.08
CA SER A 62 1.76 -27.24 11.62
C SER A 62 1.52 -26.48 10.32
N LEU A 63 2.01 -25.24 10.22
CA LEU A 63 1.93 -24.41 9.03
C LEU A 63 2.61 -25.09 7.82
N LEU A 64 3.80 -25.65 8.02
CA LEU A 64 4.58 -26.35 7.00
C LEU A 64 3.89 -27.64 6.53
N ALA A 65 3.30 -28.40 7.45
CA ALA A 65 2.61 -29.64 7.15
C ALA A 65 1.25 -29.43 6.47
N GLN A 66 0.55 -28.33 6.79
CA GLN A 66 -0.80 -28.05 6.31
C GLN A 66 -0.79 -27.01 5.20
N GLN A 67 -0.89 -25.72 5.55
CA GLN A 67 -1.12 -24.64 4.58
C GLN A 67 0.01 -24.50 3.55
N LEU A 68 1.25 -24.80 3.96
CA LEU A 68 2.43 -24.75 3.10
C LEU A 68 2.88 -26.14 2.63
N GLY A 69 2.03 -27.17 2.77
CA GLY A 69 2.36 -28.55 2.41
C GLY A 69 2.73 -28.71 0.92
N ALA A 70 2.08 -27.94 0.04
CA ALA A 70 2.33 -27.94 -1.41
C ALA A 70 3.26 -26.80 -1.88
N ALA A 71 3.74 -25.95 -0.97
CA ALA A 71 4.53 -24.77 -1.34
C ALA A 71 5.90 -25.18 -1.87
N ARG A 72 6.14 -24.87 -3.15
CA ARG A 72 7.43 -25.10 -3.81
C ARG A 72 8.36 -23.90 -3.69
N ILE A 73 7.78 -22.69 -3.57
CA ILE A 73 8.52 -21.45 -3.34
C ILE A 73 8.06 -20.83 -2.02
N ILE A 74 9.00 -20.51 -1.15
CA ILE A 74 8.76 -19.81 0.10
C ILE A 74 9.64 -18.56 0.13
N VAL A 75 8.99 -17.40 0.13
CA VAL A 75 9.64 -16.10 0.34
C VAL A 75 9.48 -15.73 1.80
N LEU A 76 10.59 -15.68 2.53
CA LEU A 76 10.67 -15.31 3.92
C LEU A 76 11.23 -13.89 4.05
N ARG A 77 10.39 -12.94 4.46
CA ARG A 77 10.76 -11.53 4.65
C ARG A 77 10.70 -11.14 6.12
N VAL A 78 11.88 -10.95 6.73
CA VAL A 78 12.02 -10.82 8.19
C VAL A 78 12.43 -9.39 8.57
N LEU A 79 11.70 -8.78 9.50
CA LEU A 79 12.20 -7.61 10.24
C LEU A 79 13.06 -8.10 11.42
N GLY A 80 14.37 -7.82 11.39
CA GLY A 80 15.31 -8.20 12.45
C GLY A 80 16.08 -9.49 12.17
N ARG A 81 16.57 -10.14 13.23
CA ARG A 81 17.42 -11.35 13.14
C ARG A 81 16.61 -12.60 12.81
N LEU A 82 17.22 -13.57 12.15
CA LEU A 82 16.62 -14.87 11.83
C LEU A 82 16.03 -15.61 13.05
N GLY A 83 16.73 -15.56 14.18
CA GLY A 83 16.27 -16.20 15.42
C GLY A 83 15.01 -15.58 16.04
N SER A 84 14.49 -14.46 15.50
CA SER A 84 13.21 -13.89 15.93
C SER A 84 12.00 -14.63 15.35
N VAL A 85 12.20 -15.47 14.32
CA VAL A 85 11.12 -16.24 13.69
C VAL A 85 10.99 -17.60 14.40
N PRO A 86 9.88 -17.90 15.10
CA PRO A 86 9.65 -19.20 15.70
C PRO A 86 9.71 -20.32 14.65
N GLY A 87 10.43 -21.40 14.95
CA GLY A 87 10.57 -22.57 14.05
C GLY A 87 11.41 -22.32 12.80
N PHE A 88 12.20 -21.24 12.75
CA PHE A 88 13.03 -20.91 11.58
C PHE A 88 13.97 -22.06 11.14
N ALA A 89 14.64 -22.72 12.09
CA ALA A 89 15.54 -23.82 11.77
C ALA A 89 14.79 -24.99 11.09
N GLU A 90 13.55 -25.25 11.50
CA GLU A 90 12.69 -26.27 10.91
C GLU A 90 12.27 -25.89 9.49
N LEU A 91 11.86 -24.64 9.26
CA LEU A 91 11.57 -24.12 7.92
C LEU A 91 12.75 -24.32 6.95
N VAL A 92 13.97 -23.98 7.37
CA VAL A 92 15.18 -24.14 6.53
C VAL A 92 15.49 -25.61 6.28
N SER A 93 15.45 -26.44 7.33
CA SER A 93 15.69 -27.88 7.23
C SER A 93 14.71 -28.54 6.28
N GLU A 94 13.42 -28.22 6.42
CA GLU A 94 12.35 -28.76 5.61
C GLU A 94 12.43 -28.31 4.15
N ALA A 95 12.74 -27.03 3.91
CA ALA A 95 12.94 -26.52 2.56
C ALA A 95 14.09 -27.27 1.84
N ARG A 96 15.21 -27.52 2.53
CA ARG A 96 16.32 -28.30 1.98
C ARG A 96 15.96 -29.76 1.75
N ARG A 97 15.29 -30.39 2.73
CA ARG A 97 14.89 -31.81 2.67
C ARG A 97 13.92 -32.09 1.53
N GLN A 98 12.96 -31.20 1.30
CA GLN A 98 11.96 -31.33 0.24
C GLN A 98 12.38 -30.69 -1.11
N GLY A 99 13.56 -30.05 -1.17
CA GLY A 99 14.00 -29.35 -2.37
C GLY A 99 13.12 -28.14 -2.74
N ARG A 100 12.52 -27.48 -1.74
CA ARG A 100 11.75 -26.25 -1.93
C ARG A 100 12.70 -25.06 -2.10
N TYR A 101 12.27 -24.09 -2.89
CA TYR A 101 12.99 -22.84 -3.08
C TYR A 101 12.67 -21.88 -1.92
N LEU A 102 13.65 -21.65 -1.05
CA LEU A 102 13.59 -20.70 0.04
C LEU A 102 14.35 -19.43 -0.36
N ILE A 103 13.66 -18.29 -0.28
CA ILE A 103 14.18 -16.96 -0.55
C ILE A 103 14.05 -16.17 0.75
N ALA A 104 15.14 -16.04 1.51
CA ALA A 104 15.15 -15.27 2.74
C ALA A 104 15.74 -13.88 2.48
N ILE A 105 14.98 -12.83 2.81
CA ILE A 105 15.32 -11.43 2.53
C ILE A 105 14.98 -10.53 3.71
N SER A 106 15.70 -9.42 3.83
CA SER A 106 15.46 -8.46 4.89
C SER A 106 14.18 -7.66 4.64
N GLY A 107 13.41 -7.44 5.69
CA GLY A 107 12.27 -6.52 5.69
C GLY A 107 12.68 -5.05 5.45
N THR A 108 13.91 -4.68 5.81
CA THR A 108 14.46 -3.32 5.62
C THR A 108 14.91 -3.04 4.18
N GLY A 109 14.97 -4.08 3.33
CA GLY A 109 15.39 -3.96 1.93
C GLY A 109 16.91 -4.00 1.72
N GLU A 110 17.72 -3.96 2.78
CA GLU A 110 19.17 -4.10 2.67
C GLU A 110 19.58 -5.57 2.48
N PRO A 111 20.60 -5.86 1.66
CA PRO A 111 21.17 -7.21 1.57
C PRO A 111 21.70 -7.67 2.93
N ASP A 112 21.33 -8.89 3.32
CA ASP A 112 21.76 -9.51 4.57
C ASP A 112 22.47 -10.85 4.26
N PRO A 113 23.77 -10.98 4.59
CA PRO A 113 24.53 -12.21 4.35
C PRO A 113 23.99 -13.44 5.08
N GLU A 114 23.43 -13.29 6.28
CA GLU A 114 22.87 -14.41 7.05
C GLU A 114 21.59 -14.94 6.36
N LEU A 115 20.74 -14.03 5.87
CA LEU A 115 19.55 -14.38 5.08
C LEU A 115 19.92 -14.99 3.72
N ALA A 116 20.95 -14.46 3.07
CA ALA A 116 21.45 -15.01 1.82
C ALA A 116 21.97 -16.44 2.00
N ALA A 117 22.69 -16.73 3.10
CA ALA A 117 23.29 -18.04 3.37
C ALA A 117 22.28 -19.17 3.60
N VAL A 118 21.06 -18.85 4.04
CA VAL A 118 19.99 -19.83 4.28
C VAL A 118 19.09 -20.04 3.06
N SER A 119 19.11 -19.11 2.11
CA SER A 119 18.35 -19.21 0.86
C SER A 119 18.83 -20.41 0.03
N THR A 120 17.90 -21.08 -0.66
CA THR A 120 18.20 -22.28 -1.49
C THR A 120 18.12 -22.01 -3.00
N VAL A 121 17.94 -20.74 -3.38
CA VAL A 121 17.90 -20.30 -4.78
C VAL A 121 19.27 -19.81 -5.26
N PRO A 122 19.51 -19.77 -6.58
CA PRO A 122 20.64 -19.07 -7.16
C PRO A 122 20.74 -17.58 -6.76
N ALA A 123 21.95 -17.04 -6.74
CA ALA A 123 22.19 -15.66 -6.31
C ALA A 123 21.49 -14.61 -7.19
N ASP A 124 21.32 -14.86 -8.49
CA ASP A 124 20.57 -13.97 -9.40
C ASP A 124 19.09 -13.89 -9.02
N VAL A 125 18.50 -15.02 -8.62
CA VAL A 125 17.09 -15.08 -8.19
C VAL A 125 16.89 -14.33 -6.88
N LEU A 126 17.80 -14.51 -5.92
CA LEU A 126 17.76 -13.78 -4.65
C LEU A 126 17.90 -12.26 -4.87
N GLN A 127 18.86 -11.85 -5.68
CA GLN A 127 19.09 -10.45 -5.99
C GLN A 127 17.88 -9.82 -6.70
N GLN A 128 17.30 -10.53 -7.67
CA GLN A 128 16.11 -10.04 -8.38
C GLN A 128 14.91 -9.91 -7.44
N ALA A 129 14.73 -10.86 -6.51
CA ALA A 129 13.69 -10.76 -5.49
C ALA A 129 13.87 -9.50 -4.61
N LEU A 130 15.10 -9.25 -4.14
CA LEU A 130 15.43 -8.04 -3.39
C LEU A 130 15.11 -6.77 -4.19
N THR A 131 15.45 -6.73 -5.48
CA THR A 131 15.17 -5.57 -6.35
C THR A 131 13.67 -5.27 -6.45
N TYR A 132 12.81 -6.28 -6.62
CA TYR A 132 11.36 -6.04 -6.64
C TYR A 132 10.82 -5.56 -5.28
N PHE A 133 11.30 -6.11 -4.16
CA PHE A 133 10.88 -5.65 -2.83
C PHE A 133 11.37 -4.24 -2.50
N GLN A 134 12.58 -3.87 -2.94
CA GLN A 134 13.12 -2.51 -2.80
C GLN A 134 12.33 -1.49 -3.63
N ALA A 135 11.98 -1.85 -4.87
CA ALA A 135 11.12 -1.02 -5.71
C ALA A 135 9.71 -0.87 -5.11
N GLY A 136 9.23 -1.94 -4.46
CA GLY A 136 8.01 -1.95 -3.65
C GLY A 136 6.73 -1.82 -4.47
N GLY A 137 5.59 -1.95 -3.80
CA GLY A 137 4.26 -1.80 -4.40
C GLY A 137 3.72 -3.06 -5.09
N SER A 138 2.40 -3.07 -5.29
CA SER A 138 1.66 -4.25 -5.76
C SER A 138 2.03 -4.67 -7.18
N VAL A 139 2.29 -3.70 -8.06
CA VAL A 139 2.73 -3.95 -9.44
C VAL A 139 4.07 -4.70 -9.46
N ASN A 140 5.05 -4.24 -8.67
CA ASN A 140 6.36 -4.92 -8.59
C ASN A 140 6.26 -6.29 -7.91
N LEU A 141 5.41 -6.44 -6.89
CA LEU A 141 5.18 -7.75 -6.27
C LEU A 141 4.50 -8.72 -7.26
N ALA A 142 3.60 -8.24 -8.12
CA ALA A 142 3.02 -9.07 -9.18
C ALA A 142 4.11 -9.54 -10.17
N GLN A 143 5.00 -8.65 -10.60
CA GLN A 143 6.12 -9.02 -11.47
C GLN A 143 7.09 -9.99 -10.78
N LEU A 144 7.34 -9.83 -9.47
CA LEU A 144 8.11 -10.79 -8.69
C LEU A 144 7.47 -12.18 -8.70
N LEU A 145 6.17 -12.28 -8.45
CA LEU A 145 5.48 -13.58 -8.44
C LEU A 145 5.57 -14.27 -9.80
N ARG A 146 5.35 -13.52 -10.90
CA ARG A 146 5.52 -14.05 -12.26
C ARG A 146 6.97 -14.48 -12.54
N TYR A 147 7.94 -13.67 -12.12
CA TYR A 147 9.37 -14.01 -12.22
C TYR A 147 9.70 -15.32 -11.50
N LEU A 148 9.23 -15.48 -10.25
CA LEU A 148 9.48 -16.68 -9.45
C LEU A 148 8.79 -17.91 -10.05
N ALA A 149 7.55 -17.77 -10.50
CA ALA A 149 6.83 -18.85 -11.17
C ALA A 149 7.57 -19.30 -12.44
N ASP A 150 7.94 -18.37 -13.32
CA ASP A 150 8.59 -18.71 -14.59
C ASP A 150 9.99 -19.29 -14.38
N ARG A 151 10.78 -18.72 -13.45
CA ARG A 151 12.17 -19.15 -13.23
C ARG A 151 12.29 -20.44 -12.44
N LEU A 152 11.42 -20.67 -11.46
CA LEU A 152 11.56 -21.78 -10.51
C LEU A 152 10.52 -22.90 -10.72
N LEU A 153 9.36 -22.58 -11.28
CA LEU A 153 8.32 -23.57 -11.63
C LEU A 153 8.24 -23.85 -13.12
N LEU A 154 9.04 -23.16 -13.95
CA LEU A 154 9.08 -23.31 -15.40
C LEU A 154 7.73 -23.04 -16.07
N THR A 155 7.00 -22.06 -15.55
CA THR A 155 5.82 -21.49 -16.21
C THR A 155 6.21 -20.50 -17.32
N GLY A 156 5.24 -19.81 -17.92
CA GLY A 156 5.48 -18.85 -19.00
C GLY A 156 4.55 -17.64 -18.96
N PHE A 157 4.30 -17.08 -17.79
CA PHE A 157 3.44 -15.89 -17.62
C PHE A 157 4.09 -14.60 -18.15
N GLY A 158 5.42 -14.57 -18.23
CA GLY A 158 6.19 -13.38 -18.56
C GLY A 158 6.27 -12.41 -17.39
N TYR A 159 7.40 -11.73 -17.26
CA TYR A 159 7.63 -10.72 -16.23
C TYR A 159 8.38 -9.51 -16.79
N ALA A 160 8.11 -8.35 -16.22
CA ALA A 160 8.78 -7.09 -16.53
C ALA A 160 9.74 -6.71 -15.39
N PRO A 161 10.88 -6.02 -15.68
CA PRO A 161 11.77 -5.53 -14.63
C PRO A 161 11.08 -4.66 -13.58
N ALA A 162 11.67 -4.59 -12.39
CA ALA A 162 11.15 -3.75 -11.31
C ALA A 162 11.06 -2.28 -11.74
N LEU A 163 9.91 -1.67 -11.49
CA LEU A 163 9.61 -0.29 -11.84
C LEU A 163 9.92 0.63 -10.65
N ALA A 164 10.67 1.69 -10.91
CA ALA A 164 10.84 2.79 -9.95
C ALA A 164 9.52 3.56 -9.86
N LEU A 165 8.82 3.42 -8.73
CA LEU A 165 7.52 4.03 -8.54
C LEU A 165 7.66 5.52 -8.17
N PRO A 166 6.91 6.44 -8.81
CA PRO A 166 7.02 7.88 -8.56
C PRO A 166 6.65 8.27 -7.13
N GLU A 167 7.22 9.36 -6.60
CA GLU A 167 6.89 9.87 -5.25
C GLU A 167 5.53 10.56 -5.18
N HIS A 168 5.08 11.11 -6.31
CA HIS A 168 3.82 11.83 -6.49
C HIS A 168 3.24 11.52 -7.85
N GLY A 169 1.93 11.52 -7.98
CA GLY A 169 1.28 11.33 -9.27
C GLY A 169 -0.23 11.41 -9.16
N ILE A 170 -0.88 11.44 -10.32
CA ILE A 170 -2.33 11.38 -10.43
C ILE A 170 -2.77 9.94 -10.24
N TYR A 171 -3.86 9.77 -9.48
CA TYR A 171 -4.57 8.52 -9.36
C TYR A 171 -6.02 8.77 -9.72
N HIS A 172 -6.53 8.11 -10.76
CA HIS A 172 -7.96 8.17 -11.11
C HIS A 172 -8.37 6.81 -11.68
N PRO A 173 -9.49 6.21 -11.23
CA PRO A 173 -9.94 4.89 -11.73
C PRO A 173 -10.10 4.83 -13.26
N ASP A 174 -10.52 5.95 -13.86
CA ASP A 174 -10.73 6.07 -15.32
C ASP A 174 -9.50 6.54 -16.12
N LEU A 175 -8.35 6.77 -15.48
CA LEU A 175 -7.12 7.16 -16.16
C LEU A 175 -6.05 6.07 -16.08
N ALA A 176 -5.11 6.09 -17.01
CA ALA A 176 -3.93 5.22 -16.95
C ALA A 176 -3.07 5.55 -15.72
N GLU A 177 -2.34 4.55 -15.20
CA GLU A 177 -1.49 4.72 -14.00
C GLU A 177 -0.41 5.80 -14.13
N ASN A 178 0.01 6.11 -15.36
CA ASN A 178 1.02 7.13 -15.67
C ASN A 178 0.42 8.44 -16.19
N ALA A 179 -0.87 8.67 -15.96
CA ALA A 179 -1.56 9.86 -16.44
C ALA A 179 -0.97 11.16 -15.85
N ASP A 180 -1.01 12.22 -16.66
CA ASP A 180 -0.58 13.56 -16.27
C ASP A 180 -1.75 14.56 -16.21
N ILE A 181 -1.43 15.82 -15.90
CA ILE A 181 -2.45 16.85 -15.74
C ILE A 181 -3.21 17.12 -17.04
N ALA A 182 -2.60 16.93 -18.20
CA ALA A 182 -3.25 17.13 -19.49
C ALA A 182 -4.30 16.03 -19.73
N ASP A 183 -4.00 14.78 -19.35
CA ASP A 183 -4.97 13.68 -19.40
C ASP A 183 -6.19 13.98 -18.53
N TRP A 184 -5.98 14.45 -17.29
CA TRP A 184 -7.09 14.83 -16.41
C TRP A 184 -7.88 16.03 -16.95
N LEU A 185 -7.20 17.05 -17.47
CA LEU A 185 -7.85 18.21 -18.08
C LEU A 185 -8.72 17.84 -19.28
N ALA A 186 -8.35 16.79 -20.03
CA ALA A 186 -9.15 16.27 -21.13
C ALA A 186 -10.41 15.52 -20.66
N LEU A 187 -10.35 14.86 -19.48
CA LEU A 187 -11.50 14.19 -18.86
C LEU A 187 -12.48 15.17 -18.20
N ARG A 188 -11.95 16.27 -17.65
CA ARG A 188 -12.72 17.29 -16.91
C ARG A 188 -13.80 17.95 -17.76
N ALA A 189 -14.99 18.11 -17.18
CA ALA A 189 -16.02 18.98 -17.72
C ALA A 189 -15.81 20.43 -17.23
N ALA A 190 -15.54 21.35 -18.17
CA ALA A 190 -15.15 22.74 -17.86
C ALA A 190 -16.15 23.53 -16.99
N GLN A 191 -17.44 23.18 -17.03
CA GLN A 191 -18.52 23.86 -16.29
C GLN A 191 -18.75 23.30 -14.89
N ARG A 192 -18.11 22.18 -14.53
CA ARG A 192 -18.25 21.55 -13.21
C ARG A 192 -17.20 22.09 -12.25
N PRO A 193 -17.51 22.24 -10.96
CA PRO A 193 -16.49 22.51 -9.94
C PRO A 193 -15.50 21.36 -9.87
N SER A 194 -14.26 21.67 -9.56
CA SER A 194 -13.15 20.71 -9.47
C SER A 194 -12.71 20.52 -8.01
N VAL A 195 -12.58 19.27 -7.57
CA VAL A 195 -12.14 18.88 -6.23
C VAL A 195 -10.79 18.20 -6.33
N GLY A 196 -9.78 18.73 -5.65
CA GLY A 196 -8.52 18.02 -5.44
C GLY A 196 -8.64 17.06 -4.27
N ILE A 197 -8.00 15.89 -4.36
CA ILE A 197 -7.84 14.96 -3.23
C ILE A 197 -6.36 14.68 -3.04
N VAL A 198 -5.84 14.75 -1.81
CA VAL A 198 -4.48 14.29 -1.49
C VAL A 198 -4.52 13.13 -0.51
N PHE A 199 -3.78 12.08 -0.83
CA PHE A 199 -3.64 10.89 0.02
C PHE A 199 -2.21 10.33 0.03
N TYR A 200 -1.88 9.49 1.01
CA TYR A 200 -0.53 8.93 1.13
C TYR A 200 -0.20 7.95 0.01
N ARG A 201 0.99 8.10 -0.57
CA ARG A 201 1.60 7.17 -1.54
C ARG A 201 1.61 5.72 -1.07
N ALA A 202 1.73 5.48 0.24
CA ALA A 202 1.71 4.14 0.81
C ALA A 202 0.39 3.38 0.50
N HIS A 203 -0.75 4.09 0.45
CA HIS A 203 -2.02 3.48 0.04
C HIS A 203 -2.02 3.10 -1.44
N TRP A 204 -1.54 4.00 -2.30
CA TRP A 204 -1.40 3.72 -3.73
C TRP A 204 -0.46 2.53 -3.99
N MET A 205 0.73 2.52 -3.39
CA MET A 205 1.68 1.41 -3.53
C MET A 205 1.11 0.08 -3.07
N SER A 206 0.33 0.06 -1.98
CA SER A 206 -0.27 -1.18 -1.47
C SER A 206 -1.52 -1.61 -2.24
N GLY A 207 -2.02 -0.79 -3.17
CA GLY A 207 -3.33 -0.97 -3.82
C GLY A 207 -4.51 -0.80 -2.87
N ASN A 208 -4.30 -0.27 -1.66
CA ASN A 208 -5.35 0.00 -0.69
C ASN A 208 -5.99 1.38 -0.96
N THR A 209 -6.55 1.54 -2.16
CA THR A 209 -7.10 2.81 -2.67
C THR A 209 -8.63 2.86 -2.69
N ARG A 210 -9.31 1.77 -2.32
CA ARG A 210 -10.78 1.68 -2.36
C ARG A 210 -11.53 2.81 -1.66
N PHE A 211 -10.97 3.39 -0.60
CA PHE A 211 -11.59 4.53 0.09
C PHE A 211 -11.47 5.83 -0.69
N ILE A 212 -10.42 5.97 -1.52
CA ILE A 212 -10.26 7.05 -2.49
C ILE A 212 -11.23 6.83 -3.64
N ASP A 213 -11.35 5.61 -4.16
CA ASP A 213 -12.31 5.26 -5.22
C ASP A 213 -13.74 5.62 -4.80
N ALA A 214 -14.15 5.21 -3.60
CA ALA A 214 -15.47 5.54 -3.06
C ALA A 214 -15.70 7.05 -2.90
N LEU A 215 -14.64 7.82 -2.59
CA LEU A 215 -14.72 9.27 -2.48
C LEU A 215 -14.81 9.93 -3.87
N VAL A 216 -14.04 9.45 -4.85
CA VAL A 216 -14.12 9.86 -6.26
C VAL A 216 -15.54 9.63 -6.78
N ASP A 217 -16.03 8.40 -6.71
CA ASP A 217 -17.38 8.02 -7.16
C ASP A 217 -18.45 8.91 -6.54
N ALA A 218 -18.38 9.14 -5.22
CA ALA A 218 -19.36 9.96 -4.52
C ALA A 218 -19.35 11.43 -4.97
N LEU A 219 -18.19 11.99 -5.28
CA LEU A 219 -18.07 13.37 -5.74
C LEU A 219 -18.50 13.50 -7.21
N GLU A 220 -18.12 12.54 -8.07
CA GLU A 220 -18.49 12.54 -9.48
C GLU A 220 -19.99 12.34 -9.70
N GLN A 221 -20.64 11.51 -8.88
CA GLN A 221 -22.11 11.38 -8.84
C GLN A 221 -22.81 12.70 -8.52
N ARG A 222 -22.10 13.66 -7.91
CA ARG A 222 -22.58 15.02 -7.63
C ARG A 222 -22.18 16.04 -8.70
N ASN A 223 -21.72 15.56 -9.87
CA ASN A 223 -21.24 16.37 -10.99
C ASN A 223 -20.05 17.28 -10.63
N LEU A 224 -19.09 16.73 -9.90
CA LEU A 224 -17.79 17.39 -9.62
C LEU A 224 -16.71 16.73 -10.49
N ASN A 225 -15.72 17.49 -10.94
CA ASN A 225 -14.48 16.91 -11.47
C ASN A 225 -13.59 16.55 -10.29
N VAL A 226 -12.95 15.39 -10.28
CA VAL A 226 -12.14 14.95 -9.15
C VAL A 226 -10.70 14.72 -9.61
N LEU A 227 -9.73 15.31 -8.90
CA LEU A 227 -8.29 15.15 -9.15
C LEU A 227 -7.60 14.55 -7.92
N PRO A 228 -7.50 13.22 -7.80
CA PRO A 228 -6.75 12.59 -6.72
C PRO A 228 -5.26 12.54 -7.02
N ILE A 229 -4.46 12.95 -6.05
CA ILE A 229 -3.00 12.98 -6.09
C ILE A 229 -2.46 12.18 -4.90
N PHE A 230 -1.63 11.18 -5.18
CA PHE A 230 -0.87 10.52 -4.12
C PHE A 230 0.44 11.27 -3.85
N THR A 231 0.91 11.21 -2.60
CA THR A 231 2.19 11.82 -2.21
C THR A 231 2.85 11.09 -1.04
N SER A 232 4.18 11.02 -1.03
CA SER A 232 4.94 10.56 0.14
C SER A 232 4.73 11.46 1.36
N SER A 233 4.66 12.78 1.14
CA SER A 233 4.46 13.81 2.16
C SER A 233 4.02 15.12 1.52
N LEU A 234 3.19 15.89 2.23
CA LEU A 234 2.89 17.28 1.84
C LEU A 234 4.06 18.25 2.07
N ARG A 235 5.20 17.78 2.56
CA ARG A 235 6.46 18.55 2.65
C ARG A 235 7.43 18.24 1.50
N ALA A 236 7.19 17.17 0.75
CA ALA A 236 8.09 16.71 -0.30
C ALA A 236 8.16 17.74 -1.46
N GLY A 237 9.38 17.99 -1.93
CA GLY A 237 9.65 19.00 -2.97
C GLY A 237 9.55 20.45 -2.50
N SER A 238 9.37 20.71 -1.19
CA SER A 238 9.43 22.06 -0.60
C SER A 238 10.79 22.29 0.08
N GLU A 239 11.88 22.08 -0.65
CA GLU A 239 13.24 22.31 -0.13
C GLU A 239 13.38 23.78 0.31
N GLY A 240 13.53 24.01 1.61
CA GLY A 240 13.61 25.34 2.22
C GLY A 240 12.27 26.02 2.54
N GLY A 241 11.12 25.34 2.38
CA GLY A 241 9.79 25.84 2.81
C GLY A 241 9.20 26.99 1.97
N GLN A 242 9.90 27.45 0.94
CA GLN A 242 9.48 28.60 0.13
C GLN A 242 8.74 28.19 -1.17
N GLN A 243 8.80 26.91 -1.55
CA GLN A 243 8.18 26.41 -2.76
C GLN A 243 6.93 25.60 -2.44
N LEU A 244 5.97 25.64 -3.37
CA LEU A 244 4.78 24.81 -3.31
C LEU A 244 5.20 23.34 -3.39
N PRO A 245 4.84 22.49 -2.41
CA PRO A 245 5.14 21.06 -2.43
C PRO A 245 4.73 20.41 -3.76
N THR A 246 5.49 19.42 -4.22
CA THR A 246 5.29 18.83 -5.57
C THR A 246 3.86 18.34 -5.79
N ALA A 247 3.26 17.72 -4.78
CA ALA A 247 1.87 17.26 -4.86
C ALA A 247 0.86 18.41 -5.06
N LEU A 248 1.08 19.55 -4.38
CA LEU A 248 0.17 20.70 -4.50
C LEU A 248 0.32 21.43 -5.83
N ARG A 249 1.45 21.27 -6.53
CA ARG A 249 1.66 21.85 -7.86
C ARG A 249 0.71 21.27 -8.92
N TYR A 250 0.25 20.03 -8.75
CA TYR A 250 -0.79 19.45 -9.62
C TYR A 250 -2.12 20.21 -9.56
N PHE A 251 -2.39 20.90 -8.45
CA PHE A 251 -3.59 21.71 -8.29
C PHE A 251 -3.39 23.17 -8.71
N SER A 252 -2.14 23.60 -8.90
CA SER A 252 -1.85 24.97 -9.34
C SER A 252 -1.99 25.07 -10.86
N GLY A 253 -2.69 26.10 -11.34
CA GLY A 253 -2.69 26.46 -12.76
C GLY A 253 -1.32 27.01 -13.15
N GLN A 254 -0.40 26.14 -13.57
CA GLN A 254 0.93 26.56 -14.00
C GLN A 254 0.79 27.62 -15.12
N GLY A 255 1.19 28.86 -14.83
CA GLY A 255 1.17 29.97 -15.80
C GLY A 255 -0.17 30.64 -16.07
N THR A 256 -1.25 30.30 -15.34
CA THR A 256 -2.53 31.04 -15.39
C THR A 256 -2.95 31.45 -13.98
N PRO A 257 -3.51 32.66 -13.77
CA PRO A 257 -4.04 33.03 -12.46
C PRO A 257 -5.21 32.10 -12.09
N GLY A 258 -5.00 31.20 -11.12
CA GLY A 258 -6.05 30.32 -10.58
C GLY A 258 -5.57 28.89 -10.32
N ALA A 259 -6.21 28.20 -9.37
CA ALA A 259 -6.03 26.77 -9.17
C ALA A 259 -6.85 25.97 -10.19
N HIS A 260 -6.43 24.74 -10.50
CA HIS A 260 -7.21 23.76 -11.27
C HIS A 260 -8.43 23.23 -10.49
N ILE A 261 -8.47 23.49 -9.19
CA ILE A 261 -9.47 23.02 -8.23
C ILE A 261 -10.12 24.21 -7.51
N ASP A 262 -11.34 24.01 -7.04
CA ASP A 262 -12.10 24.96 -6.22
C ASP A 262 -12.01 24.64 -4.72
N VAL A 263 -11.67 23.39 -4.38
CA VAL A 263 -11.54 22.88 -3.00
C VAL A 263 -10.56 21.71 -2.96
N LEU A 264 -9.75 21.64 -1.90
CA LEU A 264 -8.83 20.52 -1.64
C LEU A 264 -9.35 19.67 -0.49
N ILE A 265 -9.55 18.38 -0.71
CA ILE A 265 -9.78 17.38 0.34
C ILE A 265 -8.44 16.72 0.68
N ASN A 266 -7.93 17.00 1.88
CA ASN A 266 -6.75 16.35 2.39
C ASN A 266 -7.10 15.14 3.26
N THR A 267 -6.55 13.98 2.93
CA THR A 267 -6.69 12.76 3.74
C THR A 267 -5.39 12.38 4.46
N THR A 268 -4.30 13.15 4.33
CA THR A 268 -3.06 12.88 5.07
C THR A 268 -3.18 13.36 6.51
N SER A 269 -2.57 12.63 7.43
CA SER A 269 -2.44 13.06 8.82
C SER A 269 -1.31 14.07 8.99
N PHE A 270 -1.24 14.68 10.18
CA PHE A 270 -0.24 15.65 10.63
C PHE A 270 -0.29 17.02 9.94
N ALA A 271 0.37 17.98 10.60
CA ALA A 271 0.65 19.30 10.07
C ALA A 271 1.80 19.26 9.05
N MET A 272 1.76 20.18 8.08
CA MET A 272 2.86 20.49 7.18
C MET A 272 3.93 21.31 7.91
N GLY A 273 3.52 22.22 8.81
CA GLY A 273 4.43 23.07 9.58
C GLY A 273 5.09 22.37 10.78
N GLU A 274 6.05 23.07 11.38
CA GLU A 274 6.58 22.73 12.70
C GLU A 274 5.68 23.34 13.79
N ILE A 275 5.53 22.64 14.90
CA ILE A 275 4.68 23.06 16.02
C ILE A 275 5.57 23.23 17.25
N THR A 276 5.48 24.39 17.89
CA THR A 276 6.27 24.72 19.08
C THR A 276 5.62 24.13 20.32
N PRO A 277 6.26 23.17 21.02
CA PRO A 277 5.71 22.62 22.25
C PRO A 277 5.75 23.67 23.38
N GLY A 278 4.65 23.81 24.13
CA GLY A 278 4.62 24.63 25.35
C GLY A 278 4.59 26.14 25.14
N GLY A 279 4.34 26.62 23.92
CA GLY A 279 4.24 28.04 23.60
C GLY A 279 3.39 28.31 22.35
N PRO A 280 3.17 29.59 21.99
CA PRO A 280 2.46 29.93 20.76
C PRO A 280 3.23 29.41 19.55
N THR A 281 2.53 28.75 18.63
CA THR A 281 3.08 28.34 17.34
C THR A 281 2.81 29.47 16.34
N PRO A 282 3.84 30.14 15.80
CA PRO A 282 3.67 31.17 14.78
C PRO A 282 3.14 30.56 13.49
N ALA A 283 2.48 31.37 12.65
CA ALA A 283 2.11 30.95 11.30
C ALA A 283 3.38 30.55 10.53
N GLY A 284 3.52 29.24 10.26
CA GLY A 284 4.67 28.68 9.57
C GLY A 284 4.55 28.83 8.05
N TRP A 285 5.57 28.33 7.35
CA TRP A 285 5.59 28.29 5.88
C TRP A 285 4.39 27.54 5.28
N SER A 286 3.81 26.57 6.01
CA SER A 286 2.67 25.79 5.55
C SER A 286 1.43 26.65 5.31
N VAL A 287 1.21 27.68 6.14
CA VAL A 287 0.09 28.61 5.97
C VAL A 287 0.24 29.40 4.68
N GLY A 288 1.42 29.98 4.42
CA GLY A 288 1.68 30.72 3.19
C GLY A 288 1.57 29.85 1.92
N VAL A 289 1.96 28.57 2.01
CA VAL A 289 1.78 27.60 0.93
C VAL A 289 0.31 27.34 0.63
N LEU A 290 -0.52 27.11 1.65
CA LEU A 290 -1.96 26.89 1.45
C LEU A 290 -2.69 28.17 1.02
N GLU A 291 -2.30 29.33 1.53
CA GLU A 291 -2.78 30.65 1.07
C GLU A 291 -2.47 30.88 -0.41
N SER A 292 -1.30 30.44 -0.89
CA SER A 292 -0.95 30.57 -2.31
C SER A 292 -1.82 29.72 -3.24
N LEU A 293 -2.33 28.58 -2.75
CA LEU A 293 -3.32 27.77 -3.47
C LEU A 293 -4.70 28.43 -3.46
N ASN A 294 -5.00 29.19 -2.41
CA ASN A 294 -6.20 30.03 -2.25
C ASN A 294 -7.53 29.29 -2.47
N VAL A 295 -7.64 28.07 -1.95
CA VAL A 295 -8.87 27.27 -1.93
C VAL A 295 -9.14 26.74 -0.52
N PRO A 296 -10.40 26.45 -0.16
CA PRO A 296 -10.68 25.76 1.10
C PRO A 296 -9.97 24.41 1.17
N VAL A 297 -9.33 24.12 2.30
CA VAL A 297 -8.67 22.83 2.55
C VAL A 297 -9.46 22.07 3.60
N LEU A 298 -10.14 21.01 3.18
CA LEU A 298 -10.98 20.16 4.01
C LEU A 298 -10.15 18.96 4.51
N GLN A 299 -10.04 18.79 5.82
CA GLN A 299 -9.43 17.59 6.40
C GLN A 299 -10.48 16.48 6.49
N ALA A 300 -10.37 15.48 5.62
CA ALA A 300 -11.17 14.26 5.66
C ALA A 300 -10.39 13.16 6.40
N ILE A 301 -10.99 12.56 7.43
CA ILE A 301 -10.25 11.77 8.41
C ILE A 301 -10.23 10.29 8.00
N THR A 302 -9.03 9.73 7.84
CA THR A 302 -8.81 8.28 7.71
C THR A 302 -8.46 7.71 9.08
N SER A 303 -9.47 7.21 9.81
CA SER A 303 -9.30 6.79 11.20
C SER A 303 -8.49 5.49 11.31
N GLY A 304 -7.59 5.45 12.29
CA GLY A 304 -6.89 4.23 12.68
C GLY A 304 -7.75 3.25 13.48
N MET A 305 -8.94 3.68 13.93
CA MET A 305 -9.94 2.85 14.60
C MET A 305 -10.71 1.99 13.60
N THR A 306 -11.32 0.92 14.09
CA THR A 306 -12.37 0.23 13.33
C THR A 306 -13.68 1.03 13.37
N LEU A 307 -14.57 0.79 12.41
CA LEU A 307 -15.89 1.43 12.38
C LEU A 307 -16.69 1.17 13.67
N ASN A 308 -16.71 -0.08 14.15
CA ASN A 308 -17.41 -0.44 15.39
C ASN A 308 -16.85 0.32 16.59
N GLN A 309 -15.51 0.38 16.72
CA GLN A 309 -14.88 1.12 17.82
C GLN A 309 -15.27 2.60 17.81
N TRP A 310 -15.38 3.21 16.63
CA TRP A 310 -15.80 4.60 16.50
C TRP A 310 -17.28 4.79 16.84
N GLN A 311 -18.16 3.91 16.35
CA GLN A 311 -19.61 3.97 16.62
C GLN A 311 -19.95 3.79 18.11
N GLU A 312 -19.22 2.92 18.81
CA GLU A 312 -19.41 2.68 20.25
C GLU A 312 -18.75 3.75 21.13
N SER A 313 -17.82 4.53 20.56
CA SER A 313 -17.07 5.55 21.29
C SER A 313 -17.92 6.79 21.54
N LYS A 314 -18.22 7.05 22.83
CA LYS A 314 -18.86 8.31 23.25
C LYS A 314 -18.04 9.56 22.95
N ARG A 315 -16.73 9.42 22.71
CA ARG A 315 -15.81 10.51 22.37
C ARG A 315 -15.63 10.67 20.85
N GLY A 316 -16.18 9.75 20.05
CA GLY A 316 -15.85 9.62 18.63
C GLY A 316 -14.45 9.04 18.46
N MET A 317 -13.43 9.89 18.34
CA MET A 317 -12.06 9.46 18.03
C MET A 317 -11.22 9.08 19.26
N ASN A 318 -10.25 8.20 19.05
CA ASN A 318 -9.21 7.93 20.04
C ASN A 318 -8.25 9.14 20.15
N PRO A 319 -7.50 9.31 21.27
CA PRO A 319 -6.63 10.47 21.46
C PRO A 319 -5.54 10.64 20.40
N LEU A 320 -5.00 9.54 19.86
CA LEU A 320 -3.97 9.57 18.83
C LEU A 320 -4.53 10.06 17.50
N ASP A 321 -5.67 9.53 17.07
CA ASP A 321 -6.37 9.95 15.85
C ASP A 321 -6.79 11.42 15.94
N ALA A 322 -7.31 11.86 17.09
CA ALA A 322 -7.70 13.25 17.32
C ALA A 322 -6.48 14.18 17.25
N ALA A 323 -5.35 13.82 17.86
CA ALA A 323 -4.13 14.60 17.75
C ALA A 323 -3.66 14.69 16.28
N MET A 324 -3.54 13.54 15.60
CA MET A 324 -2.96 13.45 14.26
C MET A 324 -3.83 14.02 13.15
N ASN A 325 -5.15 13.94 13.26
CA ASN A 325 -6.08 14.30 12.19
C ASN A 325 -6.96 15.51 12.49
N VAL A 326 -6.95 16.03 13.72
CA VAL A 326 -7.70 17.25 14.09
C VAL A 326 -6.74 18.31 14.61
N VAL A 327 -6.14 18.07 15.79
CA VAL A 327 -5.38 19.12 16.50
C VAL A 327 -4.19 19.61 15.69
N LEU A 328 -3.34 18.70 15.15
CA LEU A 328 -2.18 19.15 14.36
C LEU A 328 -2.61 19.79 13.03
N PRO A 329 -3.53 19.21 12.24
CA PRO A 329 -4.05 19.87 11.04
C PRO A 329 -4.70 21.26 11.23
N GLU A 330 -5.27 21.55 12.41
CA GLU A 330 -5.82 22.89 12.72
C GLU A 330 -4.74 23.98 12.69
N PHE A 331 -3.48 23.66 13.04
CA PHE A 331 -2.37 24.63 12.97
C PHE A 331 -2.01 25.03 11.54
N ASP A 332 -2.34 24.21 10.53
CA ASP A 332 -2.19 24.58 9.12
C ASP A 332 -3.38 25.40 8.60
N GLY A 333 -4.44 25.59 9.40
CA GLY A 333 -5.67 26.28 8.99
C GLY A 333 -6.65 25.39 8.20
N ARG A 334 -6.53 24.06 8.29
CA ARG A 334 -7.44 23.13 7.60
C ARG A 334 -8.81 23.11 8.28
N ILE A 335 -9.87 23.03 7.47
CA ILE A 335 -11.26 22.89 7.94
C ILE A 335 -11.50 21.42 8.28
N ILE A 336 -11.71 21.12 9.55
CA ILE A 336 -11.94 19.75 10.02
C ILE A 336 -13.34 19.29 9.62
N THR A 337 -13.42 18.13 8.98
CA THR A 337 -14.70 17.52 8.57
C THR A 337 -15.03 16.30 9.43
N VAL A 338 -15.16 15.11 8.84
CA VAL A 338 -15.56 13.88 9.50
C VAL A 338 -14.68 12.69 9.07
N PRO A 339 -14.68 11.60 9.85
CA PRO A 339 -14.13 10.32 9.39
C PRO A 339 -14.84 9.82 8.14
N ILE A 340 -14.05 9.52 7.10
CA ILE A 340 -14.53 8.97 5.82
C ILE A 340 -14.09 7.51 5.60
N SER A 341 -13.13 7.04 6.39
CA SER A 341 -12.55 5.70 6.28
C SER A 341 -12.11 5.19 7.66
N PHE A 342 -12.20 3.87 7.84
CA PHE A 342 -11.87 3.18 9.07
C PHE A 342 -11.01 1.96 8.78
N LYS A 343 -10.14 1.62 9.72
CA LYS A 343 -9.27 0.45 9.61
C LYS A 343 -10.08 -0.83 9.73
N THR A 344 -9.87 -1.75 8.79
CA THR A 344 -10.42 -3.11 8.85
C THR A 344 -9.26 -4.10 8.95
N ARG A 345 -9.42 -5.14 9.75
CA ARG A 345 -8.47 -6.26 9.73
C ARG A 345 -8.70 -7.02 8.42
N ALA A 346 -7.63 -7.36 7.72
CA ALA A 346 -7.73 -8.37 6.67
C ALA A 346 -8.25 -9.65 7.33
N THR A 347 -9.51 -10.01 7.08
CA THR A 347 -9.95 -11.39 7.23
C THR A 347 -9.21 -12.17 6.17
N GLY A 348 -8.65 -13.33 6.53
CA GLY A 348 -7.96 -14.21 5.58
C GLY A 348 -8.84 -14.56 4.36
N PRO A 349 -8.26 -15.21 3.34
CA PRO A 349 -8.99 -15.57 2.12
C PRO A 349 -10.32 -16.27 2.41
#